data_AF-G8BNH6-F1
#
_entry.id   AF-G8BNH6-F1
#
_cell.length_a   1.000
_cell.length_b   1.000
_cell.length_c   1.000
_cell.angle_alpha   90.00
_cell.angle_beta   90.00
_cell.angle_gamma   90.00
#
_symmetry.space_group_name_H-M   'P 1'
#
loop_
_entity.id
_entity.type
_entity.pdbx_description
1 polymer ?
#
loop_
_entity_poly.entity_id
_entity_poly.type
_entity_poly.pdbx_seq_one_letter_code
_entity_poly.pdbx_strand_id
1 'polypeptide(L)'
;MSTLLYKQGVEFTDSTGSFMKSAPVEISTVKGYNDFISKYNKSTHDIQTIFNEDKSIGKVLVNDEYVATIIGDAKDYLLRLYN
;
A
#
# COMPACT_ATOMS: atom_id res chain seq x y z
N MET A 1 43.41 7.63 36.40
CA MET A 1 43.46 6.93 35.10
C MET A 1 42.17 6.13 34.97
N SER A 2 41.64 6.13 33.75
CA SER A 2 40.22 6.07 33.43
C SER A 2 39.60 4.65 33.42
N THR A 3 38.32 4.62 33.81
CA THR A 3 37.17 3.90 33.21
C THR A 3 37.28 2.40 32.94
N LEU A 4 36.37 1.61 33.55
CA LEU A 4 35.49 0.66 32.86
C LEU A 4 34.18 0.46 33.65
N LEU A 5 33.25 1.42 33.55
CA LEU A 5 31.87 1.23 33.99
C LEU A 5 31.08 0.66 32.81
N TYR A 6 31.02 -0.66 32.72
CA TYR A 6 30.13 -1.35 31.78
C TYR A 6 28.70 -1.21 32.29
N LYS A 7 27.91 -0.36 31.63
CA LYS A 7 26.46 -0.37 31.76
C LYS A 7 25.83 0.09 30.45
N GLN A 8 25.61 -0.90 29.59
CA GLN A 8 24.34 -1.09 28.90
C GLN A 8 23.72 0.20 28.31
N GLY A 9 24.42 0.79 27.34
CA GLY A 9 23.78 1.63 26.34
C GLY A 9 23.23 0.68 25.29
N VAL A 10 21.96 0.34 25.43
CA VAL A 10 21.11 -0.29 24.42
C VAL A 10 21.65 -0.07 23.01
N GLU A 11 21.94 -1.18 22.34
CA GLU A 11 22.07 -1.22 20.89
C GLU A 11 20.81 -0.56 20.32
N PHE A 12 20.92 0.71 19.94
CA PHE A 12 20.07 1.24 18.89
C PHE A 12 20.54 0.54 17.62
N THR A 13 20.13 -0.72 17.47
CA THR A 13 19.85 -1.24 16.15
C THR A 13 18.80 -0.29 15.59
N ASP A 14 19.25 0.71 14.83
CA ASP A 14 18.42 1.57 14.00
C ASP A 14 17.85 0.75 12.83
N SER A 15 17.27 -0.41 13.17
CA SER A 15 16.41 -1.23 12.34
C SER A 15 15.03 -0.59 12.22
N THR A 16 14.97 0.75 12.21
CA THR A 16 13.85 1.49 11.63
C THR A 16 14.04 1.62 10.11
N GLY A 17 15.17 1.15 9.55
CA GLY A 17 15.41 1.05 8.11
C GLY A 17 14.61 -0.02 7.36
N SER A 18 13.61 -0.69 7.96
CA SER A 18 12.83 -1.73 7.27
C SER A 18 11.33 -1.78 7.59
N PHE A 19 10.80 -0.85 8.40
CA PHE A 19 9.37 -0.81 8.74
C PHE A 19 8.50 0.06 7.82
N MET A 20 9.04 0.45 6.65
CA MET A 20 8.26 1.04 5.57
C MET A 20 8.53 0.33 4.25
N LYS A 21 8.42 -1.00 4.23
CA LYS A 21 7.73 -1.60 3.08
C LYS A 21 6.32 -1.04 3.15
N SER A 22 6.08 0.11 2.51
CA SER A 22 4.78 0.78 2.49
C SER A 22 3.73 -0.30 2.30
N ALA A 23 2.92 -0.54 3.33
CA ALA A 23 1.86 -1.50 3.19
C ALA A 23 0.98 -1.01 2.03
N PRO A 24 0.52 -1.91 1.15
CA PRO A 24 -0.39 -1.55 0.08
C PRO A 24 -1.57 -0.77 0.69
N VAL A 25 -1.91 0.35 0.08
CA VAL A 25 -2.99 1.22 0.57
C VAL A 25 -4.31 0.46 0.49
N GLU A 26 -4.99 0.28 1.62
CA GLU A 26 -6.31 -0.33 1.63
C GLU A 26 -7.37 0.71 1.27
N ILE A 27 -7.98 0.55 0.09
CA ILE A 27 -9.03 1.39 -0.43
C ILE A 27 -10.36 0.68 -0.25
N SER A 28 -11.09 1.05 0.79
CA SER A 28 -12.42 0.54 1.08
C SER A 28 -13.56 1.39 0.51
N THR A 29 -13.28 2.63 0.12
CA THR A 29 -14.29 3.61 -0.31
C THR A 29 -14.10 4.05 -1.76
N VAL A 30 -15.20 4.25 -2.49
CA VAL A 30 -15.19 4.70 -3.89
C VAL A 30 -14.44 6.03 -4.05
N LYS A 31 -14.61 6.93 -3.08
CA LYS A 31 -13.93 8.23 -3.07
C LYS A 31 -12.41 8.07 -2.93
N GLY A 32 -11.96 7.14 -2.08
CA GLY A 32 -10.54 6.81 -1.94
C GLY A 32 -9.96 6.26 -3.24
N TYR A 33 -10.69 5.38 -3.93
CA TYR A 33 -10.27 4.86 -5.22
C TYR A 33 -10.18 5.96 -6.27
N ASN A 34 -11.19 6.83 -6.34
CA ASN A 34 -11.21 7.90 -7.31
C ASN A 34 -10.09 8.93 -7.05
N ASP A 35 -9.80 9.26 -5.79
CA ASP A 35 -8.65 10.10 -5.44
C ASP A 35 -7.33 9.44 -5.84
N PHE A 36 -7.22 8.13 -5.59
CA PHE A 36 -6.05 7.33 -5.93
C PHE A 36 -5.81 7.34 -7.44
N ILE A 37 -6.78 6.87 -8.24
CA ILE A 37 -6.68 6.91 -9.70
C ILE A 37 -6.43 8.33 -10.20
N SER A 38 -7.06 9.36 -9.65
CA SER A 38 -6.86 10.75 -10.07
C SER A 38 -5.42 11.23 -9.85
N LYS A 39 -4.75 10.80 -8.77
CA LYS A 39 -3.32 11.08 -8.53
C LYS A 39 -2.42 10.40 -9.53
N TYR A 40 -2.71 9.14 -9.87
CA TYR A 40 -1.89 8.37 -10.79
C TYR A 40 -2.18 8.68 -12.25
N ASN A 41 -3.41 9.04 -12.63
CA ASN A 41 -3.81 9.40 -14.00
C ASN A 41 -3.15 10.70 -14.50
N LYS A 42 -2.67 11.56 -13.57
CA LYS A 42 -1.86 12.74 -13.91
C LYS A 42 -0.41 12.41 -14.23
N SER A 43 0.07 11.26 -13.79
CA SER A 43 1.38 10.73 -14.16
C SER A 43 1.19 9.68 -15.25
N THR A 44 2.16 9.49 -16.14
CA THR A 44 2.14 8.44 -17.18
C THR A 44 2.32 7.04 -16.57
N HIS A 45 1.69 6.77 -15.44
CA HIS A 45 1.79 5.49 -14.77
C HIS A 45 0.69 4.57 -15.30
N ASP A 46 1.09 3.39 -15.73
CA ASP A 46 0.16 2.33 -16.10
C ASP A 46 -0.51 1.80 -14.82
N ILE A 47 -1.82 2.04 -14.68
CA ILE A 47 -2.60 1.60 -13.52
C ILE A 47 -3.40 0.37 -13.95
N GLN A 48 -3.11 -0.77 -13.32
CA GLN A 48 -3.80 -2.02 -13.55
C GLN A 48 -4.57 -2.42 -12.30
N THR A 49 -5.88 -2.63 -12.44
CA THR A 49 -6.71 -3.15 -11.36
C THR A 49 -7.02 -4.62 -11.66
N ILE A 50 -6.48 -5.51 -10.82
CA ILE A 50 -6.67 -6.95 -10.91
C ILE A 50 -7.58 -7.40 -9.78
N PHE A 51 -8.69 -8.05 -10.12
CA PHE A 51 -9.54 -8.70 -9.13
C PHE A 51 -9.14 -10.16 -8.96
N ASN A 52 -9.26 -10.67 -7.73
CA ASN A 52 -9.11 -12.10 -7.50
C ASN A 52 -10.23 -12.89 -8.20
N GLU A 53 -10.03 -14.17 -8.51
CA GLU A 53 -11.05 -15.04 -9.14
C GLU A 53 -12.38 -15.05 -8.39
N ASP A 54 -12.29 -15.02 -7.05
CA ASP A 54 -13.44 -15.01 -6.15
C ASP A 54 -14.11 -13.63 -6.05
N LYS A 55 -13.56 -12.60 -6.73
CA LYS A 55 -14.04 -11.20 -6.73
C LYS A 55 -14.20 -10.61 -5.33
N SER A 56 -13.56 -11.19 -4.32
CA SER A 56 -13.65 -10.77 -2.92
C SER A 56 -12.64 -9.68 -2.57
N ILE A 57 -11.52 -9.57 -3.30
CA ILE A 57 -10.56 -8.46 -3.22
C ILE A 57 -10.11 -8.01 -4.60
N GLY A 58 -9.87 -6.71 -4.76
CA GLY A 58 -9.15 -6.13 -5.88
C GLY A 58 -7.74 -5.69 -5.46
N LYS A 59 -6.81 -5.70 -6.39
CA LYS A 59 -5.44 -5.24 -6.22
C LYS A 59 -5.15 -4.20 -7.30
N VAL A 60 -4.55 -3.09 -6.93
CA VAL A 60 -4.09 -2.08 -7.86
C VAL A 60 -2.59 -2.19 -7.96
N LEU A 61 -2.13 -2.37 -9.19
CA LEU A 61 -0.73 -2.29 -9.56
C LEU A 61 -0.51 -0.99 -10.33
N VAL A 62 0.61 -0.33 -10.05
CA VAL A 62 1.02 0.91 -10.69
C VAL A 62 2.45 0.70 -11.18
N ASN A 63 2.68 0.71 -12.50
CA ASN A 63 3.96 0.32 -13.12
C ASN A 63 4.46 -1.05 -12.62
N ASP A 64 3.57 -2.05 -12.61
CA ASP A 64 3.85 -3.41 -12.11
C ASP A 64 4.10 -3.52 -10.59
N GLU A 65 4.07 -2.40 -9.85
CA GLU A 65 4.22 -2.40 -8.40
C GLU A 65 2.87 -2.46 -7.70
N TYR A 66 2.72 -3.39 -6.76
CA TYR A 66 1.50 -3.50 -5.96
C TYR A 66 1.40 -2.38 -4.93
N VAL A 67 0.47 -1.45 -5.16
CA VAL A 67 0.38 -0.21 -4.38
C VAL A 67 -0.89 -0.11 -3.54
N ALA A 68 -1.97 -0.82 -3.89
CA ALA A 68 -3.22 -0.72 -3.16
C ALA A 68 -4.08 -1.99 -3.24
N THR A 69 -4.86 -2.24 -2.20
CA THR A 69 -5.90 -3.27 -2.16
C THR A 69 -7.26 -2.60 -2.22
N ILE A 70 -8.09 -2.98 -3.19
CA ILE A 70 -9.49 -2.58 -3.24
C ILE A 70 -10.34 -3.57 -2.44
N ILE A 71 -11.07 -3.07 -1.46
CA ILE A 71 -12.03 -3.85 -0.66
C ILE A 71 -13.34 -3.07 -0.49
N GLY A 72 -14.36 -3.70 0.12
CA GLY A 72 -15.60 -3.02 0.52
C GLY A 72 -16.37 -2.34 -0.62
N ASP A 73 -16.80 -1.10 -0.39
CA ASP A 73 -17.59 -0.28 -1.33
C ASP A 73 -16.85 0.02 -2.63
N ALA A 74 -15.53 0.28 -2.55
CA ALA A 74 -14.71 0.52 -3.74
C ALA A 74 -14.69 -0.70 -4.67
N LYS A 75 -14.66 -1.90 -4.09
CA LYS A 75 -14.70 -3.17 -4.82
C LYS A 75 -16.04 -3.36 -5.52
N ASP A 76 -17.13 -3.14 -4.78
CA ASP A 76 -18.49 -3.29 -5.30
C ASP A 76 -18.74 -2.33 -6.48
N TYR A 77 -18.30 -1.08 -6.33
CA TYR A 77 -18.36 -0.08 -7.38
C TYR A 77 -17.62 -0.51 -8.66
N LEU A 78 -16.41 -1.04 -8.53
CA LEU A 78 -15.63 -1.48 -9.69
C LEU A 78 -16.22 -2.73 -10.33
N LEU A 79 -16.67 -3.70 -9.54
CA LEU A 79 -17.35 -4.88 -10.04
C LEU A 79 -18.59 -4.52 -10.86
N ARG A 80 -19.36 -3.53 -10.40
CA ARG A 80 -20.54 -3.02 -11.10
C ARG A 80 -20.20 -2.24 -12.38
N LEU A 81 -18.99 -1.71 -12.49
CA LEU A 81 -18.52 -0.97 -13.67
C LEU A 81 -18.00 -1.90 -14.78
N TYR A 82 -17.44 -3.03 -14.40
CA TYR A 82 -16.85 -4.04 -15.30
C TYR A 82 -17.79 -5.23 -15.60
N ASN A 83 -19.00 -5.24 -15.04
CA ASN A 83 -20.05 -6.24 -15.29
C ASN A 83 -21.21 -5.60 -16.06
#